data_AF-A0A5C3MHQ4-F1
#
_entry.id   AF-A0A5C3MHQ4-F1
#
_cell.length_a   1.000
_cell.length_b   1.000
_cell.length_c   1.000
_cell.angle_alpha   90.00
_cell.angle_beta   90.00
_cell.angle_gamma   90.00
#
_symmetry.space_group_name_H-M   'P 1'
#
loop_
_entity.id
_entity.type
_entity.pdbx_description
1 polymer ?
#
loop_
_entity_poly.entity_id
_entity_poly.type
_entity_poly.pdbx_seq_one_letter_code
_entity_poly.pdbx_strand_id
1 'polypeptide(L)'
;MDPSQNVTARFQKALPYTLLPLSPRLAALHTARARAQPHAASFPDSCSKCGTYASASTSHISVKRMKRSTQFNASSTRVLRRTCRACGDVIDTPLDTGNAALFPTSTAAKGKASRSQKEYTQIPPSLETKSRLPSLTPSASPVPTQRSASMQPTSRSTYPDPSHPIASLNSSKSNPARTSATQPKVGSKKRSGLQDMLSRNRDKEQREQSKNKAGKAGGLAEFLSGL
;
A
#
# COMPACT_ATOMS: atom_id res chain seq x y z
N MET A 1 -16.70 -31.63 -20.76
CA MET A 1 -16.15 -30.25 -20.65
C MET A 1 -15.93 -29.76 -22.06
N ASP A 2 -16.80 -28.87 -22.54
CA ASP A 2 -16.70 -28.39 -23.92
C ASP A 2 -15.45 -27.50 -24.10
N PRO A 3 -14.59 -27.77 -25.09
CA PRO A 3 -13.37 -26.99 -25.33
C PRO A 3 -13.65 -25.52 -25.67
N SER A 4 -14.84 -25.22 -26.19
CA SER A 4 -15.30 -23.86 -26.50
C SER A 4 -15.44 -22.98 -25.26
N GLN A 5 -15.81 -23.54 -24.10
CA GLN A 5 -15.97 -22.78 -22.85
C GLN A 5 -14.62 -22.24 -22.34
N ASN A 6 -13.53 -22.98 -22.58
CA ASN A 6 -12.19 -22.57 -22.18
C ASN A 6 -11.67 -21.36 -22.98
N VAL A 7 -12.00 -21.27 -24.28
CA VAL A 7 -11.57 -20.15 -25.14
C VAL A 7 -12.26 -18.86 -24.69
N THR A 8 -13.57 -18.91 -24.47
CA THR A 8 -14.36 -17.76 -24.00
C THR A 8 -13.90 -17.30 -22.62
N ALA A 9 -13.60 -18.23 -21.71
CA ALA A 9 -13.08 -17.89 -20.38
C ALA A 9 -11.72 -17.16 -20.44
N ARG A 10 -10.82 -17.58 -21.34
CA ARG A 10 -9.52 -16.89 -21.54
C ARG A 10 -9.72 -15.48 -22.09
N PHE A 11 -10.60 -15.32 -23.07
CA PHE A 11 -10.92 -14.01 -23.63
C PHE A 11 -11.49 -13.06 -22.56
N GLN A 12 -12.47 -13.52 -21.78
CA GLN A 12 -13.07 -12.74 -20.69
C GLN A 12 -12.05 -12.34 -19.61
N LYS A 13 -11.04 -13.19 -19.34
CA LYS A 13 -9.94 -12.87 -18.43
C LYS A 13 -8.97 -11.83 -19.00
N ALA A 14 -8.68 -11.88 -20.30
CA ALA A 14 -7.73 -10.97 -20.95
C ALA A 14 -8.32 -9.57 -21.18
N LEU A 15 -9.63 -9.49 -21.44
CA LEU A 15 -10.33 -8.27 -21.83
C LEU A 15 -10.13 -7.09 -20.84
N PRO A 16 -10.26 -7.26 -19.51
CA PRO A 16 -9.93 -6.19 -18.56
C PRO A 16 -8.52 -5.59 -18.71
N TYR A 17 -7.51 -6.42 -19.00
CA TYR A 17 -6.12 -5.98 -19.14
C TYR A 17 -5.91 -5.19 -20.44
N THR A 18 -6.55 -5.59 -21.54
CA THR A 18 -6.48 -4.85 -22.80
C THR A 18 -7.17 -3.50 -22.72
N LEU A 19 -8.22 -3.39 -21.91
CA LEU A 19 -8.95 -2.14 -21.70
C LEU A 19 -8.30 -1.19 -20.71
N LEU A 20 -7.43 -1.69 -19.84
CA LEU A 20 -6.83 -0.92 -18.76
C LEU A 20 -6.18 0.40 -19.22
N PRO A 21 -5.37 0.45 -20.31
CA PRO A 21 -4.78 1.71 -20.77
C PRO A 21 -5.77 2.65 -21.48
N LEU A 22 -6.89 2.12 -22.00
CA LEU A 22 -7.86 2.90 -22.77
C LEU A 22 -8.98 3.47 -21.88
N SER A 23 -9.49 2.65 -20.97
CA SER A 23 -10.59 3.01 -20.08
C SER A 23 -10.53 2.18 -18.79
N PRO A 24 -9.86 2.70 -17.74
CA PRO A 24 -9.75 2.02 -16.45
C PRO A 24 -11.11 1.70 -15.80
N ARG A 25 -12.12 2.55 -16.04
CA ARG A 25 -13.49 2.34 -15.54
C ARG A 25 -14.17 1.15 -16.20
N LEU A 26 -14.02 1.02 -17.52
CA LEU A 26 -14.62 -0.09 -18.27
C LEU A 26 -13.90 -1.40 -17.92
N ALA A 27 -12.57 -1.37 -17.80
CA ALA A 27 -11.78 -2.49 -17.30
C ALA A 27 -12.26 -2.96 -15.90
N ALA A 28 -12.53 -2.03 -14.99
CA ALA A 28 -13.05 -2.34 -13.66
C ALA A 28 -14.42 -3.03 -13.71
N LEU A 29 -15.33 -2.57 -14.59
CA LEU A 29 -16.64 -3.18 -14.79
C LEU A 29 -16.51 -4.62 -15.30
N HIS A 30 -15.66 -4.86 -16.31
CA HIS A 30 -15.42 -6.21 -16.81
C HIS A 30 -14.81 -7.13 -15.75
N THR A 31 -13.90 -6.59 -14.93
CA THR A 31 -13.32 -7.33 -13.80
C THR A 31 -14.39 -7.73 -12.79
N ALA A 32 -15.28 -6.80 -12.42
CA ALA A 32 -16.39 -7.08 -11.52
C ALA A 32 -17.35 -8.13 -12.09
N ARG A 33 -17.72 -8.02 -13.38
CA ARG A 33 -18.57 -8.99 -14.06
C ARG A 33 -17.92 -10.38 -14.15
N ALA A 34 -16.62 -10.44 -14.47
CA ALA A 34 -15.89 -11.70 -14.57
C ALA A 34 -15.76 -12.41 -13.21
N ARG A 35 -15.79 -11.68 -12.09
CA ARG A 35 -15.83 -12.27 -10.74
C ARG A 35 -17.19 -12.76 -10.30
N ALA A 36 -18.27 -12.24 -10.86
CA ALA A 36 -19.63 -12.70 -10.59
C ALA A 36 -19.94 -14.06 -11.26
N GLN A 37 -19.09 -14.52 -12.17
CA GLN A 37 -19.25 -15.82 -12.83
C GLN A 37 -18.88 -16.98 -11.87
N PRO A 38 -19.56 -18.13 -11.96
CA PRO A 38 -19.28 -19.29 -11.09
C PRO A 38 -17.85 -19.85 -11.25
N HIS A 39 -17.25 -19.66 -12.42
CA HIS A 39 -15.84 -19.96 -12.69
C HIS A 39 -14.98 -18.69 -12.61
N ALA A 40 -15.19 -17.91 -11.55
CA ALA A 40 -14.58 -16.61 -11.36
C ALA A 40 -13.07 -16.68 -11.55
N ALA A 41 -12.57 -15.85 -12.45
CA ALA A 41 -11.14 -15.60 -12.54
C ALA A 41 -10.69 -14.84 -11.29
N SER A 42 -9.61 -15.29 -10.67
CA SER A 42 -8.92 -14.48 -9.67
C SER A 42 -8.13 -13.39 -10.38
N PHE A 43 -8.40 -12.14 -10.00
CA PHE A 43 -7.67 -10.96 -10.47
C PHE A 43 -6.93 -10.36 -9.27
N PRO A 44 -5.71 -10.83 -8.95
CA PRO A 44 -5.04 -10.52 -7.68
C PRO A 44 -4.77 -9.02 -7.48
N ASP A 45 -4.65 -8.28 -8.58
CA ASP A 45 -4.34 -6.85 -8.57
C ASP A 45 -5.56 -5.98 -8.78
N SER A 46 -6.74 -6.42 -8.34
CA SER A 46 -7.96 -5.65 -8.50
C SER A 46 -8.81 -5.65 -7.24
N CYS A 47 -9.53 -4.56 -7.02
CA CYS A 47 -10.33 -4.35 -5.82
C CYS A 47 -11.51 -5.33 -5.77
N SER A 48 -11.66 -6.08 -4.68
CA SER A 48 -12.73 -7.07 -4.47
C SER A 48 -14.13 -6.46 -4.64
N LYS A 49 -14.34 -5.23 -4.12
CA LYS A 49 -15.62 -4.49 -4.22
C LYS A 49 -15.91 -3.88 -5.58
N CYS A 50 -15.08 -2.94 -6.05
CA CYS A 50 -15.40 -2.12 -7.22
C CYS A 50 -14.73 -2.56 -8.52
N GLY A 51 -13.89 -3.61 -8.51
CA GLY A 51 -13.20 -4.11 -9.69
C GLY A 51 -12.00 -3.27 -10.15
N THR A 52 -11.77 -2.08 -9.59
CA THR A 52 -10.68 -1.19 -10.00
C THR A 52 -9.32 -1.86 -9.79
N TYR A 53 -8.47 -1.84 -10.82
CA TYR A 53 -7.11 -2.34 -10.74
C TYR A 53 -6.28 -1.51 -9.77
N ALA A 54 -5.54 -2.19 -8.90
CA ALA A 54 -4.60 -1.66 -7.94
C ALA A 54 -3.24 -1.45 -8.64
N SER A 55 -3.13 -0.39 -9.43
CA SER A 55 -1.83 0.11 -9.88
C SER A 55 -1.20 0.95 -8.77
N ALA A 56 0.09 1.28 -8.93
CA ALA A 56 0.82 2.14 -7.98
C ALA A 56 0.16 3.51 -7.77
N SER A 57 -0.65 4.00 -8.74
CA SER A 57 -1.33 5.29 -8.64
C SER A 57 -2.74 5.22 -8.06
N THR A 58 -3.45 4.09 -8.25
CA THR A 58 -4.87 3.92 -7.88
C THR A 58 -5.08 3.21 -6.53
N SER A 59 -4.00 2.70 -5.93
CA SER A 59 -4.05 2.04 -4.63
C SER A 59 -2.95 2.56 -3.71
N HIS A 60 -3.23 2.56 -2.41
CA HIS A 60 -2.22 2.79 -1.39
C HIS A 60 -1.75 1.43 -0.86
N ILE A 61 -0.48 1.11 -1.06
CA ILE A 61 0.11 -0.17 -0.63
C ILE A 61 1.02 0.09 0.57
N SER A 62 0.82 -0.65 1.66
CA SER A 62 1.65 -0.57 2.86
C SER A 62 1.91 -1.95 3.44
N VAL A 63 3.11 -2.18 3.95
CA VAL A 63 3.42 -3.42 4.70
C VAL A 63 3.25 -3.14 6.18
N LYS A 64 2.42 -3.93 6.84
CA LYS A 64 2.19 -3.83 8.29
C LYS A 64 2.53 -5.14 8.98
N ARG A 65 3.06 -5.05 10.19
CA ARG A 65 3.24 -6.21 11.06
C ARG A 65 2.00 -6.32 11.95
N MET A 66 1.20 -7.37 11.76
CA MET A 66 0.09 -7.64 12.66
C MET A 66 0.59 -8.38 13.90
N LYS A 67 0.29 -7.83 15.09
CA LYS A 67 0.47 -8.54 16.36
C LYS A 67 -0.74 -9.44 16.56
N ARG A 68 -0.53 -10.75 16.68
CA ARG A 68 -1.60 -11.66 17.14
C ARG A 68 -1.84 -11.36 18.62
N SER A 69 -3.06 -10.96 18.95
CA SER A 69 -3.37 -10.23 20.18
C SER A 69 -3.37 -11.07 21.46
N THR A 70 -3.31 -12.40 21.42
CA THR A 70 -3.56 -13.21 22.63
C THR A 70 -2.80 -14.52 22.74
N GLN A 71 -2.14 -15.00 21.68
CA GLN A 71 -1.31 -16.21 21.78
C GLN A 71 0.14 -15.83 22.06
N PHE A 72 0.59 -16.22 23.26
CA PHE A 72 1.87 -15.85 23.86
C PHE A 72 3.11 -16.26 23.03
N ASN A 73 2.96 -17.12 22.01
CA ASN A 73 4.04 -17.60 21.15
C ASN A 73 3.78 -17.47 19.64
N ALA A 74 2.76 -16.70 19.22
CA ALA A 74 2.49 -16.58 17.80
C ALA A 74 3.44 -15.56 17.13
N SER A 75 4.25 -16.04 16.18
CA SER A 75 5.11 -15.20 15.34
C SER A 75 4.29 -14.09 14.67
N SER A 76 4.77 -12.85 14.73
CA SER A 76 4.08 -11.72 14.08
C SER A 76 4.05 -11.91 12.56
N THR A 77 2.87 -12.02 11.96
CA THR A 77 2.71 -12.13 10.50
C THR A 77 2.84 -10.74 9.86
N ARG A 78 3.63 -10.64 8.79
CA ARG A 78 3.65 -9.45 7.94
C ARG A 78 2.48 -9.52 6.95
N VAL A 79 1.82 -8.40 6.74
CA VAL A 79 0.64 -8.31 5.87
C VAL A 79 0.87 -7.17 4.90
N LEU A 80 0.67 -7.44 3.61
CA LEU A 80 0.58 -6.43 2.57
C LEU A 80 -0.84 -5.88 2.55
N ARG A 81 -1.00 -4.68 3.09
CA ARG A 81 -2.26 -3.96 3.06
C ARG A 81 -2.36 -3.12 1.80
N ARG A 82 -3.34 -3.41 0.96
CA ARG A 82 -3.73 -2.62 -0.21
C ARG A 82 -5.04 -1.89 0.09
N THR A 83 -5.06 -0.57 -0.07
CA THR A 83 -6.27 0.25 0.09
C THR A 83 -6.66 0.83 -1.27
N CYS A 84 -7.86 0.49 -1.75
CA CYS A 84 -8.40 1.00 -3.00
C CYS A 84 -8.72 2.50 -2.84
N ARG A 85 -8.16 3.36 -3.70
CA ARG A 85 -8.48 4.80 -3.64
C ARG A 85 -9.85 5.14 -4.21
N ALA A 86 -10.43 4.26 -5.03
CA ALA A 86 -11.73 4.50 -5.66
C ALA A 86 -12.91 4.28 -4.68
N CYS A 87 -12.87 3.22 -3.88
CA CYS A 87 -13.97 2.89 -2.96
C CYS A 87 -13.57 2.76 -1.48
N GLY A 88 -12.28 2.91 -1.16
CA GLY A 88 -11.76 2.79 0.21
C GLY A 88 -11.61 1.36 0.73
N ASP A 89 -11.91 0.34 -0.07
CA ASP A 89 -11.80 -1.04 0.37
C ASP A 89 -10.36 -1.42 0.74
N VAL A 90 -10.22 -2.22 1.80
CA VAL A 90 -8.91 -2.61 2.35
C VAL A 90 -8.75 -4.12 2.22
N ILE A 91 -7.73 -4.53 1.49
CA ILE A 91 -7.37 -5.92 1.27
C ILE A 91 -6.04 -6.18 1.96
N ASP A 92 -6.06 -7.10 2.91
CA ASP A 92 -4.89 -7.51 3.68
C ASP A 92 -4.44 -8.88 3.18
N THR A 93 -3.31 -8.93 2.46
CA THR A 93 -2.73 -10.19 1.96
C THR A 93 -1.59 -10.63 2.87
N PRO A 94 -1.64 -11.82 3.49
CA PRO A 94 -0.53 -12.30 4.29
C PRO A 94 0.72 -12.42 3.39
N LEU A 95 1.81 -11.81 3.82
CA LEU A 95 3.10 -12.02 3.17
C LEU A 95 3.69 -13.29 3.75
N ASP A 96 3.91 -14.27 2.88
CA ASP A 96 4.71 -15.42 3.24
C ASP A 96 6.11 -14.93 3.63
N THR A 97 6.56 -15.35 4.80
CA THR A 97 7.93 -15.08 5.24
C THR A 97 8.92 -15.89 4.41
N GLY A 98 8.49 -16.96 3.74
CA GLY A 98 9.33 -17.82 2.92
C GLY A 98 10.61 -18.23 3.67
N ASN A 99 11.75 -18.11 2.99
CA ASN A 99 13.06 -18.41 3.55
C ASN A 99 13.61 -17.33 4.49
N ALA A 100 12.87 -16.25 4.79
CA ALA A 100 13.32 -15.22 5.72
C ALA A 100 13.59 -15.78 7.13
N ALA A 101 12.99 -16.93 7.48
CA ALA A 101 13.27 -17.65 8.72
C ALA A 101 14.65 -18.32 8.74
N LEU A 102 15.25 -18.61 7.57
CA LEU A 102 16.59 -19.20 7.47
C LEU A 102 17.70 -18.18 7.69
N PHE A 103 17.39 -16.89 7.52
CA PHE A 103 18.36 -15.84 7.80
C PHE A 103 18.36 -15.59 9.30
N PRO A 104 19.49 -15.77 10.00
CA PRO A 104 19.58 -15.43 11.40
C PRO A 104 19.23 -13.94 11.51
N THR A 105 18.08 -13.65 12.11
CA THR A 105 17.77 -12.27 12.46
C THR A 105 18.90 -11.84 13.37
N SER A 106 19.65 -10.79 12.99
CA SER A 106 20.55 -10.12 13.92
C SER A 106 19.64 -9.52 15.00
N THR A 107 19.24 -10.33 15.96
CA THR A 107 18.66 -9.87 17.20
C THR A 107 19.81 -9.09 17.80
N ALA A 108 19.81 -7.78 17.53
CA ALA A 108 20.67 -6.83 18.18
C ALA A 108 20.62 -7.24 19.63
N ALA A 109 21.72 -7.81 20.11
CA ALA A 109 21.79 -8.35 21.43
C ALA A 109 21.23 -7.23 22.30
N LYS A 110 20.18 -7.51 23.08
CA LYS A 110 19.91 -6.73 24.29
C LYS A 110 21.06 -7.00 25.27
N GLY A 111 22.30 -6.88 24.80
CA GLY A 111 23.44 -6.60 25.61
C GLY A 111 23.15 -5.23 26.19
N LYS A 112 22.95 -5.23 27.49
CA LYS A 112 23.30 -4.10 28.34
C LYS A 112 24.74 -3.74 27.94
N ALA A 113 24.90 -2.83 26.97
CA ALA A 113 26.21 -2.38 26.56
C ALA A 113 26.74 -1.48 27.67
N SER A 114 27.44 -2.12 28.61
CA SER A 114 28.55 -1.51 29.31
C SER A 114 29.43 -0.83 28.25
N ARG A 115 29.50 0.48 28.39
CA ARG A 115 30.45 1.39 27.75
C ARG A 115 31.85 0.78 27.79
N SER A 116 32.28 0.16 26.70
CA SER A 116 33.70 -0.07 26.44
C SER A 116 34.00 0.56 25.10
N GLN A 117 34.67 1.70 25.20
CA GLN A 117 35.40 2.31 24.12
C GLN A 117 36.40 1.29 23.61
N LYS A 118 36.35 1.01 22.31
CA LYS A 118 37.40 0.46 21.46
C LYS A 118 36.77 0.40 20.08
N GLU A 119 37.40 0.69 18.97
CA GLU A 119 38.74 1.13 18.62
C GLU A 119 38.56 1.39 17.11
N TYR A 120 39.03 2.51 16.59
CA TYR A 120 38.85 2.86 15.19
C TYR A 120 39.63 1.86 14.31
N THR A 121 38.99 0.76 13.90
CA THR A 121 39.52 -0.07 12.81
C THR A 121 39.25 0.68 11.52
N GLN A 122 40.35 1.14 10.92
CA GLN A 122 40.40 1.86 9.66
C GLN A 122 39.59 1.13 8.58
N ILE A 123 38.72 1.90 7.94
CA ILE A 123 37.92 1.48 6.78
C ILE A 123 38.89 1.34 5.59
N PRO A 124 38.99 0.17 4.93
CA PRO A 124 39.74 0.07 3.68
C PRO A 124 39.03 0.89 2.58
N PRO A 125 39.79 1.57 1.70
CA PRO A 125 39.24 2.42 0.65
C PRO A 125 38.37 1.60 -0.32
N SER A 126 37.16 2.10 -0.53
CA SER A 126 36.16 1.62 -1.47
C SER A 126 36.74 1.53 -2.89
N LEU A 127 36.87 0.31 -3.42
CA LEU A 127 37.12 0.08 -4.84
C LEU A 127 35.87 0.46 -5.65
N GLU A 128 35.94 1.61 -6.31
CA GLU A 128 34.97 2.09 -7.28
C GLU A 128 34.83 1.08 -8.43
N THR A 129 33.83 0.21 -8.33
CA THR A 129 33.43 -0.62 -9.46
C THR A 129 32.54 0.23 -10.38
N LYS A 130 33.17 0.85 -11.38
CA LYS A 130 32.52 1.46 -12.54
C LYS A 130 31.70 0.40 -13.29
N SER A 131 30.46 0.15 -12.88
CA SER A 131 29.50 -0.60 -13.69
C SER A 131 28.97 0.32 -14.79
N ARG A 132 29.56 0.22 -15.99
CA ARG A 132 28.96 0.76 -17.21
C ARG A 132 27.62 0.08 -17.41
N LEU A 133 26.54 0.82 -17.21
CA LEU A 133 25.22 0.47 -17.74
C LEU A 133 25.29 0.51 -19.27
N PRO A 134 24.88 -0.53 -19.99
CA PRO A 134 24.61 -0.41 -21.41
C PRO A 134 23.43 0.55 -21.60
N SER A 135 23.71 1.69 -22.22
CA SER A 135 22.70 2.64 -22.71
C SER A 135 21.88 1.93 -23.79
N LEU A 136 20.68 1.48 -23.42
CA LEU A 136 19.69 1.04 -24.39
C LEU A 136 19.05 2.30 -24.98
N THR A 137 19.62 2.76 -26.10
CA THR A 137 18.95 3.70 -27.00
C THR A 137 17.73 3.00 -27.60
N PRO A 138 16.49 3.50 -27.42
CA PRO A 138 15.36 3.02 -28.20
C PRO A 138 15.55 3.44 -29.66
N SER A 139 15.82 2.43 -30.49
CA SER A 139 15.81 2.53 -31.95
C SER A 139 14.46 3.05 -32.42
N ALA A 140 14.53 4.04 -33.31
CA ALA A 140 13.39 4.68 -33.95
C ALA A 140 12.42 3.68 -34.62
N SER A 141 11.16 4.11 -34.65
CA SER A 141 9.96 3.54 -35.25
C SER A 141 10.14 2.81 -36.59
N PRO A 142 9.14 1.97 -36.94
CA PRO A 142 8.32 2.39 -38.06
C PRO A 142 6.82 2.51 -37.70
N VAL A 143 6.26 3.60 -38.20
CA VAL A 143 4.85 3.95 -38.26
C VAL A 143 4.06 2.85 -38.98
N PRO A 144 3.03 2.23 -38.36
CA PRO A 144 2.08 1.45 -39.12
C PRO A 144 1.06 2.38 -39.79
N THR A 145 1.13 2.39 -41.12
CA THR A 145 0.21 2.94 -42.09
C THR A 145 -1.25 2.73 -41.72
N GLN A 146 -2.00 3.82 -41.69
CA GLN A 146 -3.46 3.82 -41.63
C GLN A 146 -4.04 3.06 -42.83
N ARG A 147 -4.79 1.98 -42.57
CA ARG A 147 -5.83 1.51 -43.49
C ARG A 147 -7.18 1.88 -42.89
N SER A 148 -7.74 2.96 -43.42
CA SER A 148 -9.17 3.26 -43.36
C SER A 148 -9.92 2.15 -44.08
N ALA A 149 -10.66 1.34 -43.33
CA ALA A 149 -11.75 0.54 -43.85
C ALA A 149 -13.01 0.93 -43.07
N SER A 150 -13.69 1.92 -43.63
CA SER A 150 -15.09 2.22 -43.34
C SER A 150 -15.94 1.03 -43.74
N MET A 151 -16.50 0.33 -42.76
CA MET A 151 -17.65 -0.55 -42.94
C MET A 151 -18.55 -0.31 -41.72
N GLN A 152 -19.52 0.59 -41.88
CA GLN A 152 -20.68 0.66 -41.00
C GLN A 152 -21.58 -0.54 -41.28
N PRO A 153 -22.00 -1.30 -40.26
CA PRO A 153 -23.30 -1.95 -40.28
C PRO A 153 -24.28 -1.11 -39.45
N THR A 154 -25.12 -0.36 -40.16
CA THR A 154 -26.35 0.24 -39.63
C THR A 154 -27.39 -0.85 -39.44
N SER A 155 -27.35 -1.56 -38.32
CA SER A 155 -28.51 -2.29 -37.81
C SER A 155 -29.17 -1.46 -36.71
N ARG A 156 -30.15 -0.64 -37.12
CA ARG A 156 -31.17 -0.07 -36.24
C ARG A 156 -31.86 -1.23 -35.53
N SER A 157 -31.58 -1.41 -34.25
CA SER A 157 -32.38 -2.25 -33.38
C SER A 157 -33.27 -1.35 -32.54
N THR A 158 -34.51 -1.23 -33.00
CA THR A 158 -35.61 -0.60 -32.28
C THR A 158 -35.99 -1.54 -31.12
N TYR A 159 -35.41 -1.32 -29.94
CA TYR A 159 -35.93 -1.94 -28.72
C TYR A 159 -36.95 -0.98 -28.09
N PRO A 160 -38.14 -1.47 -27.70
CA PRO A 160 -39.11 -0.68 -26.97
C PRO A 160 -38.56 -0.33 -25.59
N ASP A 161 -38.67 0.95 -25.28
CA ASP A 161 -38.43 1.59 -23.99
C ASP A 161 -39.29 0.96 -22.88
N PRO A 162 -38.72 0.24 -21.89
CA PRO A 162 -39.43 -0.12 -20.68
C PRO A 162 -39.41 1.09 -19.75
N SER A 163 -40.46 1.89 -19.86
CA SER A 163 -40.82 2.95 -18.91
C SER A 163 -41.05 2.32 -17.54
N HIS A 164 -40.01 2.28 -16.72
CA HIS A 164 -40.12 1.96 -15.30
C HIS A 164 -40.43 3.24 -14.50
N PRO A 165 -41.45 3.20 -13.62
CA PRO A 165 -41.83 4.36 -12.82
C PRO A 165 -40.76 4.72 -11.79
N ILE A 166 -40.47 6.02 -11.72
CA ILE A 166 -39.62 6.65 -10.70
C ILE A 166 -40.34 6.52 -9.36
N ALA A 167 -39.94 5.55 -8.54
CA ALA A 167 -40.29 5.51 -7.14
C ALA A 167 -39.40 6.49 -6.37
N SER A 168 -39.96 7.67 -6.17
CA SER A 168 -39.50 8.68 -5.22
C SER A 168 -39.53 8.17 -3.77
N LEU A 169 -38.61 8.71 -2.96
CA LEU A 169 -38.72 8.93 -1.51
C LEU A 169 -38.59 7.69 -0.58
N ASN A 170 -37.50 7.62 0.19
CA ASN A 170 -37.52 8.24 1.52
C ASN A 170 -36.17 8.12 2.25
N SER A 171 -35.66 9.30 2.63
CA SER A 171 -34.67 9.48 3.67
C SER A 171 -35.23 9.00 5.01
N SER A 172 -34.59 8.03 5.64
CA SER A 172 -34.77 7.76 7.06
C SER A 172 -33.43 7.90 7.76
N LYS A 173 -33.19 9.10 8.29
CA LYS A 173 -32.23 9.38 9.36
C LYS A 173 -32.69 8.63 10.61
N SER A 174 -32.05 7.52 10.95
CA SER A 174 -32.14 6.97 12.30
C SER A 174 -30.91 7.38 13.09
N ASN A 175 -31.08 8.41 13.92
CA ASN A 175 -30.21 8.69 15.06
C ASN A 175 -30.35 7.53 16.08
N PRO A 176 -29.28 6.85 16.49
CA PRO A 176 -29.34 6.09 17.73
C PRO A 176 -29.26 7.06 18.91
N ALA A 177 -30.35 7.06 19.67
CA ALA A 177 -30.54 7.83 20.88
C ALA A 177 -29.48 7.48 21.94
N ARG A 178 -29.11 8.52 22.68
CA ARG A 178 -28.46 8.48 23.99
C ARG A 178 -29.16 7.47 24.91
N THR A 179 -28.39 6.56 25.48
CA THR A 179 -28.67 6.03 26.82
C THR A 179 -27.49 6.39 27.73
N SER A 180 -27.80 7.32 28.62
CA SER A 180 -27.03 7.66 29.82
C SER A 180 -27.30 6.62 30.91
N ALA A 181 -26.26 6.06 31.53
CA ALA A 181 -26.01 6.16 32.98
C ALA A 181 -24.97 5.13 33.49
N THR A 182 -23.96 5.67 34.19
CA THR A 182 -23.23 5.12 35.35
C THR A 182 -22.51 3.76 35.26
N GLN A 183 -21.16 3.79 35.21
CA GLN A 183 -20.31 3.64 36.41
C GLN A 183 -18.88 4.17 36.18
N PRO A 184 -18.24 4.83 37.17
CA PRO A 184 -16.89 5.38 37.05
C PRO A 184 -15.84 4.35 37.48
N LYS A 185 -14.99 3.90 36.53
CA LYS A 185 -13.69 3.30 36.87
C LYS A 185 -12.56 4.14 36.32
N VAL A 186 -11.81 4.70 37.26
CA VAL A 186 -10.54 5.41 37.15
C VAL A 186 -9.61 4.70 36.17
N GLY A 187 -9.26 5.35 35.05
CA GLY A 187 -8.37 4.77 34.05
C GLY A 187 -8.08 5.68 32.87
N SER A 188 -7.05 6.53 33.02
CA SER A 188 -6.34 7.30 31.98
C SER A 188 -7.17 7.91 30.84
N LYS A 189 -7.52 9.18 31.00
CA LYS A 189 -8.02 10.06 29.93
C LYS A 189 -7.08 9.95 28.72
N LYS A 190 -7.57 9.36 27.62
CA LYS A 190 -6.93 9.37 26.30
C LYS A 190 -6.94 10.81 25.76
N ARG A 191 -6.09 11.68 26.30
CA ARG A 191 -5.76 12.94 25.65
C ARG A 191 -5.16 12.59 24.28
N SER A 192 -5.69 13.26 23.26
CA SER A 192 -5.26 13.26 21.85
C SER A 192 -3.83 12.72 21.66
N GLY A 193 -3.69 11.56 21.00
CA GLY A 193 -2.39 10.96 20.74
C GLY A 193 -1.43 11.87 19.98
N LEU A 194 -1.96 12.87 19.25
CA LEU A 194 -1.17 13.91 18.61
C LEU A 194 -0.56 14.87 19.63
N GLN A 195 -1.33 15.28 20.65
CA GLN A 195 -0.86 16.19 21.69
C GLN A 195 0.21 15.54 22.58
N ASP A 196 0.07 14.24 22.87
CA ASP A 196 1.11 13.48 23.59
C ASP A 196 2.40 13.34 22.75
N MET A 197 2.25 13.12 21.44
CA MET A 197 3.40 13.03 20.52
C MET A 197 4.18 14.34 20.42
N LEU A 198 3.48 15.49 20.33
CA LEU A 198 4.11 16.80 20.29
C LEU A 198 4.82 17.15 21.61
N SER A 199 4.24 16.81 22.76
CA SER A 199 4.88 17.00 24.06
C SER A 199 6.18 16.21 24.18
N ARG A 200 6.18 14.92 23.77
CA ARG A 200 7.39 14.09 23.76
C ARG A 200 8.48 14.62 22.83
N ASN A 201 8.10 15.23 21.70
CA ASN A 201 9.08 15.78 20.76
C ASN A 201 9.76 17.04 21.35
N ARG A 202 9.00 17.91 22.02
CA ARG A 202 9.55 19.08 22.73
C ARG A 202 10.50 18.67 23.86
N ASP A 203 10.15 17.66 24.66
CA ASP A 203 11.01 17.15 25.72
C ASP A 203 12.32 16.56 25.17
N LYS A 204 12.24 15.88 24.02
CA LYS A 204 13.42 15.30 23.36
C LYS A 204 14.35 16.39 22.83
N GLU A 205 13.81 17.42 22.19
CA GLU A 205 14.58 18.56 21.69
C GLU A 205 15.25 19.33 22.83
N GLN A 206 14.55 19.58 23.94
CA GLN A 206 15.15 20.23 25.11
C GLN A 206 16.31 19.42 25.72
N ARG A 207 16.19 18.09 25.77
CA ARG A 207 17.28 17.20 26.23
C ARG A 207 18.49 17.21 25.30
N GLU A 208 18.27 17.31 24.00
CA GLU A 208 19.37 17.41 23.03
C GLU A 208 20.05 18.79 23.10
N GLN A 209 19.27 19.87 23.29
CA GLN A 209 19.81 21.20 23.50
C GLN A 209 20.63 21.32 24.80
N SER A 210 20.16 20.73 25.91
CA SER A 210 20.92 20.77 27.17
C SER A 210 22.21 19.93 27.11
N LYS A 211 22.19 18.79 26.41
CA LYS A 211 23.40 18.00 26.11
C LYS A 211 24.38 18.77 25.23
N ASN A 212 23.90 19.47 24.21
CA ASN A 212 24.75 20.28 23.36
C ASN A 212 25.33 21.50 24.09
N LYS A 213 24.61 22.09 25.04
CA LYS A 213 25.14 23.16 25.90
C LYS A 213 26.19 22.64 26.90
N ALA A 214 26.00 21.45 27.46
CA ALA A 214 26.97 20.84 28.37
C ALA A 214 28.20 20.25 27.65
N GLY A 215 28.07 19.88 26.37
CA GLY A 215 29.15 19.24 25.59
C GLY A 215 29.94 20.16 24.66
N LYS A 216 29.59 21.44 24.51
CA LYS A 216 30.27 22.39 23.59
C LYS A 216 31.40 23.21 24.22
N ALA A 217 31.77 22.96 25.48
CA ALA A 217 32.86 23.68 26.12
C ALA A 217 34.27 23.23 25.66
N GLY A 218 34.43 22.21 24.80
CA GLY A 218 35.77 21.69 24.45
C GLY A 218 35.92 21.16 23.02
N GLY A 219 35.21 21.73 22.04
CA GLY A 219 35.29 21.29 20.63
C GLY A 219 35.65 22.43 19.70
N LEU A 220 36.87 22.43 19.17
CA LEU A 220 37.46 23.37 18.19
C LEU A 220 37.77 24.81 18.67
N ALA A 221 36.89 25.47 19.42
CA ALA A 221 37.15 26.84 19.87
C ALA A 221 38.35 26.94 20.84
N GLU A 222 38.49 25.96 21.74
CA GLU A 222 39.62 25.86 22.66
C GLU A 222 40.95 25.59 21.94
N PHE A 223 40.92 24.88 20.81
CA PHE A 223 42.12 24.58 20.02
C PHE A 223 42.68 25.81 19.30
N LEU A 224 41.84 26.80 18.96
CA LEU A 224 42.27 28.05 18.31
C LEU A 224 42.71 29.12 19.31
N SER A 225 42.44 28.93 20.61
CA SER A 225 42.79 29.89 21.66
C SER A 225 44.21 29.68 22.22
N GLY A 226 44.89 28.60 21.81
CA GLY A 226 46.20 28.18 22.29
C GLY A 226 47.37 28.38 21.30
N LEU A 227 47.16 29.16 20.24
CA LEU A 227 48.18 29.63 19.28
C LEU A 227 48.44 31.12 19.52
#